data_AF-A0A161TAL6-F1
#
_entry.id   AF-A0A161TAL6-F1
#
_cell.length_a   1.000
_cell.length_b   1.000
_cell.length_c   1.000
_cell.angle_alpha   90.00
_cell.angle_beta   90.00
_cell.angle_gamma   90.00
#
_symmetry.space_group_name_H-M   'P 1'
#
loop_
_entity.id
_entity.type
_entity.pdbx_description
1 polymer ?
#
loop_
_entity_poly.entity_id
_entity_poly.type
_entity_poly.pdbx_seq_one_letter_code
_entity_poly.pdbx_strand_id
1 'polypeptide(L)'
;MPHIEKAETKRTKDGKPVPSYRVRWTEKARDEHGRPIPFNPNRPDGRAKEVNRQRTFRSKEAAQEYCDELNAKRHRVVAASPSELRKLGDQALGYFAHQYFEGLAGAVKPRYARETEAVYKRYIADAFATRAVASITAADIRRFRADLLSPRPKRSYRPDEPVEMVTLARTTIKPAYDVLRRILDVAVVDGAIPANPVHSVPLGRTTATVDADTPEFEPRPLTAEQVGAVTDHIARIQGYPIYALAVTTSAYSGLRAGELAGLDVGDVGLPEVEGSNGSLRVTRTRRAVRGGFETGTPKSKRSRRTVPIDGWLADDLRRYLYEVHPFGNPDSADYDPNTPLFPGRYAMGETLPDGLTQDAIRPERATVVDPEIRRKNGAADRRNATYDPTATCIRPAPSEGYKWSVPINPGNIADHYLSQPYARSACRTPAGTTSVTPSR
;
A
#
# COMPACT_ATOMS: atom_id res chain seq x y z
N MET A 1 25.27 -29.68 38.58
CA MET A 1 26.05 -29.53 37.33
C MET A 1 26.53 -30.91 36.90
N PRO A 2 26.75 -31.16 35.59
CA PRO A 2 27.40 -32.39 35.14
C PRO A 2 28.78 -32.50 35.80
N HIS A 3 29.11 -33.67 36.35
CA HIS A 3 30.43 -33.92 36.92
C HIS A 3 30.86 -35.37 36.67
N ILE A 4 32.18 -35.58 36.67
CA ILE A 4 32.81 -36.86 36.37
C ILE A 4 33.25 -37.51 37.68
N GLU A 5 32.84 -38.75 37.89
CA GLU A 5 33.29 -39.60 38.99
C GLU A 5 34.12 -40.77 38.43
N LYS A 6 35.23 -41.10 39.09
CA LYS A 6 35.98 -42.33 38.78
C LYS A 6 35.32 -43.50 39.50
N ALA A 7 34.96 -44.54 38.77
CA ALA A 7 34.38 -45.76 39.31
C ALA A 7 35.33 -46.95 39.09
N GLU A 8 35.60 -47.68 40.18
CA GLU A 8 36.39 -48.91 40.14
C GLU A 8 35.62 -50.02 39.46
N THR A 9 36.28 -50.77 38.57
CA THR A 9 35.67 -51.94 37.92
C THR A 9 36.35 -53.23 38.34
N LYS A 10 35.57 -54.31 38.38
CA LYS A 10 36.06 -55.69 38.58
C LYS A 10 36.82 -56.24 37.35
N ARG A 11 36.91 -55.48 36.26
CA ARG A 11 37.63 -55.88 35.05
C ARG A 11 39.11 -55.57 35.23
N THR A 12 39.92 -56.62 35.21
CA THR A 12 41.37 -56.52 35.20
C THR A 12 41.89 -56.71 33.78
N LYS A 13 42.89 -55.93 33.40
CA LYS A 13 43.72 -56.17 32.21
C LYS A 13 45.16 -56.23 32.72
N ASP A 14 45.86 -57.32 32.43
CA ASP A 14 47.24 -57.54 32.89
C ASP A 14 47.37 -57.44 34.43
N GLY A 15 46.39 -57.99 35.16
CA GLY A 15 46.37 -57.98 36.63
C GLY A 15 46.02 -56.64 37.30
N LYS A 16 45.83 -55.55 36.52
CA LYS A 16 45.50 -54.22 37.04
C LYS A 16 44.03 -53.87 36.77
N PRO A 17 43.29 -53.29 37.75
CA PRO A 17 41.92 -52.87 37.55
C PRO A 17 41.83 -51.72 36.53
N VAL A 18 40.97 -51.87 35.54
CA VAL A 18 40.75 -50.83 34.52
C VAL A 18 39.80 -49.76 35.09
N PRO A 19 40.17 -48.47 35.10
CA PRO A 19 39.29 -47.42 35.59
C PRO A 19 38.10 -47.22 34.63
N SER A 20 36.90 -47.04 35.19
CA SER A 20 35.74 -46.54 34.44
C SER A 20 35.40 -45.13 34.93
N TYR A 21 34.79 -44.32 34.06
CA TYR A 21 34.43 -42.94 34.37
C TYR A 21 32.92 -42.79 34.21
N ARG A 22 32.25 -42.17 35.17
CA ARG A 22 30.80 -41.96 35.15
C ARG A 22 30.51 -40.46 35.15
N VAL A 23 29.78 -40.00 34.15
CA VAL A 23 29.24 -38.63 34.14
C VAL A 23 27.86 -38.68 34.78
N ARG A 24 27.65 -37.88 35.83
CA ARG A 24 26.35 -37.70 36.49
C ARG A 24 25.80 -36.31 36.21
N TRP A 25 24.51 -36.22 35.90
CA TRP A 25 23.83 -34.95 35.71
C TRP A 25 22.36 -35.03 36.16
N THR A 26 21.74 -33.88 36.40
CA THR A 26 20.32 -33.78 36.76
C THR A 26 19.51 -33.30 35.57
N GLU A 27 18.34 -33.89 35.37
CA GLU A 27 17.33 -33.48 34.39
C GLU A 27 15.97 -33.31 35.07
N LYS A 28 15.08 -32.52 34.48
CA LYS A 28 13.69 -32.43 34.96
C LYS A 28 12.93 -33.69 34.55
N ALA A 29 12.23 -34.32 35.49
CA ALA A 29 11.32 -35.41 35.21
C ALA A 29 10.17 -34.90 34.34
N ARG A 30 9.83 -35.66 33.28
CA ARG A 30 8.74 -35.33 32.36
C ARG A 30 7.72 -36.46 32.35
N ASP A 31 6.44 -36.12 32.20
CA ASP A 31 5.36 -37.08 32.04
C ASP A 31 5.31 -37.68 30.61
N GLU A 32 4.36 -38.58 30.37
CA GLU A 32 4.14 -39.23 29.06
C GLU A 32 3.80 -38.23 27.93
N HIS A 33 3.38 -37.01 28.28
CA HIS A 33 3.09 -35.91 27.36
C HIS A 33 4.25 -34.90 27.26
N GLY A 34 5.39 -35.19 27.89
CA GLY A 34 6.61 -34.36 27.84
C GLY A 34 6.59 -33.12 28.73
N ARG A 35 5.60 -32.93 29.61
CA ARG A 35 5.51 -31.79 30.54
C ARG A 35 6.33 -32.04 31.80
N PRO A 36 7.01 -31.03 32.37
CA PRO A 36 7.75 -31.19 33.62
C PRO A 36 6.83 -31.58 34.79
N ILE A 37 7.16 -32.65 35.50
CA ILE A 37 6.39 -33.11 36.67
C ILE A 37 6.71 -32.17 37.84
N PRO A 38 5.71 -31.56 38.51
CA PRO A 38 5.97 -30.73 39.69
C PRO A 38 6.50 -31.57 40.85
N PHE A 39 7.40 -31.01 41.66
CA PHE A 39 7.96 -31.67 42.85
C PHE A 39 6.88 -31.86 43.93
N ASN A 40 5.96 -30.90 44.05
CA ASN A 40 4.79 -30.99 44.93
C ASN A 40 3.50 -31.00 44.09
N PRO A 41 2.72 -32.09 44.10
CA PRO A 41 1.48 -32.19 43.33
C PRO A 41 0.44 -31.10 43.63
N ASN A 42 0.43 -30.56 44.85
CA ASN A 42 -0.51 -29.52 45.29
C ASN A 42 -0.09 -28.10 44.89
N ARG A 43 1.06 -27.95 44.20
CA ARG A 43 1.59 -26.66 43.74
C ARG A 43 2.13 -26.82 42.32
N PRO A 44 1.25 -26.88 41.30
CA PRO A 44 1.62 -27.24 39.93
C PRO A 44 2.61 -26.25 39.28
N ASP A 45 2.61 -24.99 39.70
CA ASP A 45 3.57 -23.97 39.25
C ASP A 45 4.90 -23.98 40.04
N GLY A 46 5.07 -24.94 40.95
CA GLY A 46 6.24 -25.07 41.80
C GLY A 46 7.48 -25.62 41.08
N ARG A 47 8.55 -25.85 41.85
CA ARG A 47 9.78 -26.46 41.33
C ARG A 47 9.48 -27.82 40.70
N ALA A 48 10.01 -28.08 39.51
CA ALA A 48 9.89 -29.40 38.87
C ALA A 48 10.73 -30.46 39.61
N LYS A 49 10.23 -31.70 39.64
CA LYS A 49 10.96 -32.87 40.13
C LYS A 49 12.20 -33.11 39.26
N GLU A 50 13.35 -33.28 39.89
CA GLU A 50 14.60 -33.59 39.19
C GLU A 50 14.93 -35.09 39.32
N VAL A 51 15.43 -35.68 38.25
CA VAL A 51 15.93 -37.06 38.21
C VAL A 51 17.43 -37.05 37.94
N ASN A 52 18.13 -37.89 38.70
CA ASN A 52 19.56 -38.12 38.50
C ASN A 52 19.75 -39.05 37.31
N ARG A 53 20.54 -38.62 36.33
CA ARG A 53 20.98 -39.41 35.20
C ARG A 53 22.47 -39.68 35.31
N GLN A 54 22.88 -40.82 34.79
CA GLN A 54 24.28 -41.20 34.76
C GLN A 54 24.60 -41.96 33.47
N ARG A 55 25.82 -41.77 32.97
CA ARG A 55 26.36 -42.51 31.83
C ARG A 55 27.81 -42.89 32.11
N THR A 56 28.16 -44.13 31.78
CA THR A 56 29.50 -44.68 32.05
C THR A 56 30.31 -44.75 30.77
N PHE A 57 31.58 -44.38 30.85
CA PHE A 57 32.56 -44.31 29.78
C PHE A 57 33.81 -45.10 30.15
N ARG A 58 34.53 -45.58 29.14
CA ARG A 58 35.76 -46.38 29.30
C ARG A 58 37.02 -45.53 29.40
N SER A 59 36.99 -44.28 28.93
CA SER A 59 38.12 -43.34 29.00
C SER A 59 37.71 -42.04 29.71
N LYS A 60 38.68 -41.38 30.33
CA LYS A 60 38.48 -40.08 31.00
C LYS A 60 38.16 -38.99 29.99
N GLU A 61 38.83 -39.01 28.84
CA GLU A 61 38.65 -38.06 27.74
C GLU A 61 37.23 -38.11 27.19
N ALA A 62 36.68 -39.30 26.91
CA ALA A 62 35.29 -39.41 26.44
C ALA A 62 34.26 -38.96 27.49
N ALA A 63 34.56 -39.16 28.79
CA ALA A 63 33.71 -38.63 29.86
C ALA A 63 33.80 -37.10 29.96
N GLN A 64 34.97 -36.52 29.70
CA GLN A 64 35.20 -35.09 29.68
C GLN A 64 34.51 -34.42 28.48
N GLU A 65 34.68 -34.95 27.27
CA GLU A 65 33.98 -34.46 26.06
C GLU A 65 32.46 -34.47 26.25
N TYR A 66 31.90 -35.52 26.84
CA TYR A 66 30.46 -35.58 27.12
C TYR A 66 30.03 -34.60 28.22
N CYS A 67 30.86 -34.38 29.24
CA CYS A 67 30.63 -33.37 30.27
C CYS A 67 30.62 -31.96 29.65
N ASP A 68 31.57 -31.69 28.75
CA ASP A 68 31.71 -30.42 28.03
C ASP A 68 30.58 -30.23 27.03
N GLU A 69 30.11 -31.29 26.36
CA GLU A 69 28.90 -31.25 25.52
C GLU A 69 27.66 -30.90 26.35
N LEU A 70 27.50 -31.50 27.54
CA LEU A 70 26.40 -31.17 28.46
C LEU A 70 26.51 -29.74 29.00
N ASN A 71 27.72 -29.27 29.28
CA ASN A 71 27.98 -27.89 29.70
C ASN A 71 27.74 -26.90 28.56
N ALA A 72 28.18 -27.18 27.33
CA ALA A 72 27.94 -26.37 26.14
C ALA A 72 26.45 -26.31 25.78
N LYS A 73 25.69 -27.40 25.96
CA LYS A 73 24.22 -27.39 25.85
C LYS A 73 23.55 -26.51 26.91
N ARG A 74 24.14 -26.36 28.10
CA ARG A 74 23.65 -25.47 29.17
C ARG A 74 24.11 -24.02 29.00
N HIS A 75 25.29 -23.80 28.44
CA HIS A 75 25.97 -22.51 28.30
C HIS A 75 25.91 -21.94 26.88
N ARG A 76 25.07 -22.48 25.98
CA ARG A 76 24.87 -21.92 24.64
C ARG A 76 24.52 -20.44 24.81
N VAL A 77 25.45 -19.60 24.37
CA VAL A 77 25.61 -18.19 24.72
C VAL A 77 24.29 -17.44 24.58
N VAL A 78 23.74 -17.00 25.70
CA VAL A 78 22.68 -16.00 25.72
C VAL A 78 23.36 -14.69 26.13
N ALA A 79 23.29 -13.68 25.25
CA ALA A 79 23.89 -12.36 25.48
C ALA A 79 23.24 -11.58 26.64
N ALA A 80 22.13 -12.10 27.20
CA ALA A 80 21.43 -11.58 28.36
C ALA A 80 21.10 -12.73 29.33
N SER A 81 21.00 -12.46 30.62
CA SER A 81 20.59 -13.45 31.60
C SER A 81 19.18 -14.00 31.25
N PRO A 82 18.84 -15.25 31.60
CA PRO A 82 17.49 -15.78 31.41
C PRO A 82 16.39 -14.93 32.06
N SER A 83 16.74 -14.12 33.06
CA SER A 83 15.81 -13.18 33.71
C SER A 83 15.54 -11.92 32.86
N GLU A 84 16.55 -11.40 32.17
CA GLU A 84 16.42 -10.25 31.28
C GLU A 84 15.67 -10.62 30.00
N LEU A 85 15.94 -11.80 29.44
CA LEU A 85 15.15 -12.31 28.31
C LEU A 85 13.66 -12.47 28.66
N ARG A 86 13.37 -12.96 29.88
CA ARG A 86 11.98 -13.08 30.33
C ARG A 86 11.32 -11.70 30.43
N LYS A 87 12.01 -10.71 31.02
CA LYS A 87 11.51 -9.32 31.08
C LYS A 87 11.25 -8.72 29.69
N LEU A 88 12.11 -9.01 28.71
CA LEU A 88 11.93 -8.57 27.32
C LEU A 88 10.75 -9.28 26.65
N GLY A 89 10.60 -10.60 26.86
CA GLY A 89 9.46 -11.37 26.36
C GLY A 89 8.11 -10.91 26.94
N ASP A 90 8.11 -10.42 28.17
CA ASP A 90 6.93 -9.88 28.87
C ASP A 90 6.54 -8.47 28.38
N GLN A 91 7.39 -7.79 27.61
CA GLN A 91 7.05 -6.49 27.01
C GLN A 91 5.96 -6.62 25.95
N ALA A 92 5.12 -5.59 25.88
CA ALA A 92 4.01 -5.52 24.94
C ALA A 92 4.50 -5.41 23.48
N LEU A 93 3.74 -5.96 22.52
CA LEU A 93 4.05 -5.76 21.08
C LEU A 93 4.15 -4.27 20.73
N GLY A 94 3.35 -3.42 21.37
CA GLY A 94 3.38 -1.96 21.18
C GLY A 94 4.75 -1.34 21.46
N TYR A 95 5.53 -1.89 22.41
CA TYR A 95 6.89 -1.45 22.68
C TYR A 95 7.81 -1.71 21.48
N PHE A 96 7.78 -2.92 20.91
CA PHE A 96 8.56 -3.24 19.71
C PHE A 96 8.04 -2.54 18.46
N ALA A 97 6.73 -2.25 18.40
CA ALA A 97 6.15 -1.46 17.32
C ALA A 97 6.70 -0.03 17.34
N HIS A 98 6.80 0.59 18.52
CA HIS A 98 7.42 1.90 18.68
C HIS A 98 8.87 1.90 18.17
N GLN A 99 9.69 0.95 18.64
CA GLN A 99 11.07 0.80 18.17
C GLN A 99 11.16 0.60 16.65
N TYR A 100 10.29 -0.23 16.08
CA TYR A 100 10.22 -0.45 14.64
C TYR A 100 9.94 0.85 13.89
N PHE A 101 8.98 1.66 14.34
CA PHE A 101 8.63 2.92 13.68
C PHE A 101 9.67 4.02 13.87
N GLU A 102 10.32 4.10 15.04
CA GLU A 102 11.48 4.97 15.25
C GLU A 102 12.62 4.61 14.30
N GLY A 103 12.90 3.32 14.13
CA GLY A 103 13.92 2.84 13.18
C GLY A 103 13.60 3.14 11.71
N LEU A 104 12.34 3.42 11.36
CA LEU A 104 11.99 3.90 10.02
C LEU A 104 12.30 5.39 9.83
N ALA A 105 12.34 6.19 10.89
CA ALA A 105 12.63 7.61 10.80
C ALA A 105 14.03 7.84 10.20
N GLY A 106 14.12 8.65 9.15
CA GLY A 106 15.38 8.92 8.43
C GLY A 106 15.84 7.81 7.47
N ALA A 107 15.45 6.55 7.69
CA ALA A 107 15.81 5.43 6.82
C ALA A 107 14.92 5.30 5.58
N VAL A 108 13.64 5.70 5.68
CA VAL A 108 12.66 5.58 4.60
C VAL A 108 11.96 6.91 4.33
N LYS A 109 11.27 7.03 3.18
CA LYS A 109 10.46 8.21 2.88
C LYS A 109 9.37 8.38 3.97
N PRO A 110 9.13 9.60 4.50
CA PRO A 110 8.16 9.83 5.58
C PRO A 110 6.77 9.23 5.31
N ARG A 111 6.31 9.30 4.06
CA ARG A 111 5.07 8.68 3.62
C ARG A 111 5.00 7.17 3.92
N TYR A 112 6.07 6.43 3.63
CA TYR A 112 6.08 4.99 3.85
C TYR A 112 5.98 4.66 5.35
N ALA A 113 6.65 5.44 6.21
CA ALA A 113 6.52 5.31 7.66
C ALA A 113 5.07 5.56 8.11
N ARG A 114 4.46 6.67 7.68
CA ARG A 114 3.04 7.01 7.98
C ARG A 114 2.06 5.93 7.50
N GLU A 115 2.21 5.42 6.27
CA GLU A 115 1.34 4.39 5.72
C GLU A 115 1.47 3.06 6.49
N THR A 116 2.70 2.68 6.85
CA THR A 116 2.98 1.48 7.63
C THR A 116 2.42 1.58 9.05
N GLU A 117 2.56 2.74 9.70
CA GLU A 117 1.99 3.02 11.01
C GLU A 117 0.45 3.04 10.99
N ALA A 118 -0.16 3.61 9.94
CA ALA A 118 -1.61 3.60 9.76
C ALA A 118 -2.15 2.16 9.60
N VAL A 119 -1.43 1.28 8.90
CA VAL A 119 -1.76 -0.15 8.79
C VAL A 119 -1.69 -0.82 10.17
N TYR A 120 -0.66 -0.54 10.96
CA TYR A 120 -0.55 -1.05 12.33
C TYR A 120 -1.72 -0.61 13.21
N LYS A 121 -2.00 0.70 13.27
CA LYS A 121 -3.10 1.26 14.07
C LYS A 121 -4.45 0.68 13.66
N ARG A 122 -4.69 0.51 12.36
CA ARG A 122 -5.97 0.04 11.83
C ARG A 122 -6.23 -1.45 12.04
N TYR A 123 -5.20 -2.29 11.87
CA TYR A 123 -5.39 -3.73 11.77
C TYR A 123 -4.73 -4.53 12.89
N ILE A 124 -3.67 -4.02 13.52
CA ILE A 124 -2.82 -4.83 14.41
C ILE A 124 -2.95 -4.39 15.86
N ALA A 125 -2.99 -3.07 16.09
CA ALA A 125 -2.85 -2.48 17.42
C ALA A 125 -3.91 -3.00 18.40
N ASP A 126 -5.18 -3.03 17.98
CA ASP A 126 -6.28 -3.45 18.85
C ASP A 126 -6.13 -4.90 19.35
N ALA A 127 -5.70 -5.80 18.46
CA ALA A 127 -5.56 -7.23 18.79
C ALA A 127 -4.28 -7.57 19.57
N PHE A 128 -3.19 -6.80 19.38
CA PHE A 128 -1.86 -7.22 19.84
C PHE A 128 -1.05 -6.19 20.62
N ALA A 129 -1.35 -4.88 20.54
CA ALA A 129 -0.45 -3.84 21.07
C ALA A 129 -0.13 -4.03 22.56
N THR A 130 -1.10 -4.44 23.37
CA THR A 130 -0.96 -4.62 24.83
C THR A 130 -0.51 -6.01 25.22
N ARG A 131 -0.42 -6.96 24.28
CA ARG A 131 -0.06 -8.35 24.56
C ARG A 131 1.46 -8.49 24.64
N ALA A 132 1.92 -9.24 25.64
CA ALA A 132 3.33 -9.62 25.75
C ALA A 132 3.77 -10.39 24.49
N VAL A 133 4.91 -10.03 23.88
CA VAL A 133 5.36 -10.69 22.63
C VAL A 133 5.60 -12.19 22.81
N ALA A 134 6.08 -12.63 23.98
CA ALA A 134 6.25 -14.05 24.28
C ALA A 134 4.92 -14.83 24.38
N SER A 135 3.79 -14.13 24.56
CA SER A 135 2.45 -14.74 24.59
C SER A 135 1.81 -14.88 23.21
N ILE A 136 2.41 -14.30 22.16
CA ILE A 136 1.85 -14.34 20.80
C ILE A 136 2.28 -15.64 20.14
N THR A 137 1.31 -16.51 19.89
CA THR A 137 1.53 -17.84 19.33
C THR A 137 1.15 -17.92 17.86
N ALA A 138 1.57 -18.98 17.18
CA ALA A 138 1.09 -19.27 15.83
C ALA A 138 -0.45 -19.45 15.77
N ALA A 139 -1.11 -19.87 16.86
CA ALA A 139 -2.56 -19.96 16.92
C ALA A 139 -3.22 -18.57 16.88
N ASP A 140 -2.63 -17.59 17.58
CA ASP A 140 -3.09 -16.19 17.52
C ASP A 140 -2.94 -15.62 16.12
N ILE A 141 -1.83 -15.91 15.43
CA ILE A 141 -1.63 -15.46 14.05
C ILE A 141 -2.66 -16.09 13.09
N ARG A 142 -3.01 -17.37 13.28
CA ARG A 142 -4.09 -18.02 12.50
C ARG A 142 -5.44 -17.34 12.74
N ARG A 143 -5.76 -17.02 14.00
CA ARG A 143 -6.99 -16.31 14.35
C ARG A 143 -7.01 -14.92 13.72
N PHE A 144 -5.93 -14.16 13.86
CA PHE A 144 -5.79 -12.85 13.24
C PHE A 144 -5.97 -12.89 11.72
N ARG A 145 -5.39 -13.89 11.05
CA ARG A 145 -5.60 -14.10 9.62
C ARG A 145 -7.07 -14.37 9.28
N ALA A 146 -7.75 -15.20 10.07
CA ALA A 146 -9.17 -15.47 9.89
C ALA A 146 -10.01 -14.21 10.10
N ASP A 147 -9.71 -13.40 11.13
CA ASP A 147 -10.39 -12.13 11.40
C ASP A 147 -10.20 -11.13 10.24
N LEU A 148 -9.00 -11.07 9.65
CA LEU A 148 -8.76 -10.24 8.46
C LEU A 148 -9.54 -10.70 7.22
N LEU A 149 -9.84 -11.99 7.12
CA LEU A 149 -10.63 -12.58 6.04
C LEU A 149 -12.14 -12.62 6.34
N SER A 150 -12.55 -12.29 7.56
CA SER A 150 -13.96 -12.25 7.91
C SER A 150 -14.68 -11.09 7.20
N PRO A 151 -15.93 -11.31 6.73
CA PRO A 151 -16.76 -10.24 6.20
C PRO A 151 -16.97 -9.15 7.25
N ARG A 152 -16.88 -7.90 6.82
CA ARG A 152 -17.04 -6.71 7.68
C ARG A 152 -17.92 -5.67 7.00
N PRO A 153 -18.59 -4.79 7.74
CA PRO A 153 -19.36 -3.71 7.13
C PRO A 153 -18.42 -2.83 6.29
N LYS A 154 -18.78 -2.61 5.03
CA LYS A 154 -18.15 -1.63 4.17
C LYS A 154 -18.32 -0.28 4.83
N ARG A 155 -17.24 0.50 4.85
CA ARG A 155 -17.32 1.87 5.34
C ARG A 155 -18.18 2.67 4.38
N SER A 156 -19.41 3.00 4.78
CA SER A 156 -20.23 4.00 4.08
C SER A 156 -20.02 5.38 4.70
N TYR A 157 -20.07 6.41 3.85
CA TYR A 157 -20.08 7.81 4.25
C TYR A 157 -21.50 8.41 4.15
N ARG A 158 -22.48 7.58 3.76
CA ARG A 158 -23.91 7.92 3.66
C ARG A 158 -24.66 7.13 4.73
N PRO A 159 -25.28 7.80 5.73
CA PRO A 159 -25.94 7.12 6.85
C PRO A 159 -27.11 6.21 6.45
N ASP A 160 -27.69 6.47 5.27
CA ASP A 160 -28.93 5.93 4.73
C ASP A 160 -28.72 4.75 3.76
N GLU A 161 -27.47 4.36 3.47
CA GLU A 161 -27.14 3.25 2.58
C GLU A 161 -27.18 1.90 3.31
N PRO A 162 -27.75 0.83 2.72
CA PRO A 162 -27.74 -0.49 3.34
C PRO A 162 -26.32 -0.97 3.62
N VAL A 163 -26.13 -1.63 4.76
CA VAL A 163 -24.82 -2.13 5.19
C VAL A 163 -24.38 -3.28 4.29
N GLU A 164 -23.54 -2.97 3.31
CA GLU A 164 -22.87 -3.96 2.46
C GLU A 164 -21.74 -4.63 3.25
N MET A 165 -21.72 -5.95 3.29
CA MET A 165 -20.62 -6.71 3.92
C MET A 165 -19.55 -7.00 2.87
N VAL A 166 -18.30 -6.66 3.18
CA VAL A 166 -17.16 -6.84 2.28
C VAL A 166 -16.05 -7.62 2.99
N THR A 167 -15.31 -8.41 2.22
CA THR A 167 -14.08 -9.04 2.67
C THR A 167 -12.88 -8.22 2.20
N LEU A 168 -11.84 -8.09 3.03
CA LEU A 168 -10.64 -7.36 2.63
C LEU A 168 -9.94 -8.06 1.47
N ALA A 169 -9.56 -7.28 0.46
CA ALA A 169 -8.68 -7.76 -0.59
C ALA A 169 -7.32 -8.19 -0.02
N ARG A 170 -6.71 -9.23 -0.61
CA ARG A 170 -5.37 -9.70 -0.21
C ARG A 170 -4.30 -8.62 -0.29
N THR A 171 -4.43 -7.66 -1.21
CA THR A 171 -3.56 -6.47 -1.32
C THR A 171 -3.61 -5.57 -0.09
N THR A 172 -4.68 -5.63 0.69
CA THR A 172 -4.84 -4.93 1.98
C THR A 172 -4.38 -5.79 3.16
N ILE A 173 -4.67 -7.10 3.13
CA ILE A 173 -4.26 -8.06 4.17
C ILE A 173 -2.75 -8.21 4.23
N LYS A 174 -2.09 -8.30 3.07
CA LYS A 174 -0.64 -8.53 2.99
C LYS A 174 0.18 -7.46 3.72
N PRO A 175 -0.07 -6.14 3.53
CA PRO A 175 0.57 -5.10 4.34
C PRO A 175 0.40 -5.29 5.85
N ALA A 176 -0.79 -5.60 6.35
CA ALA A 176 -1.00 -5.84 7.78
C ALA A 176 -0.14 -7.00 8.29
N TYR A 177 -0.06 -8.09 7.52
CA TYR A 177 0.77 -9.25 7.83
C TYR A 177 2.28 -8.93 7.80
N ASP A 178 2.73 -8.20 6.78
CA ASP A 178 4.13 -7.81 6.62
C ASP A 178 4.58 -6.86 7.74
N VAL A 179 3.70 -5.96 8.21
CA VAL A 179 3.99 -5.07 9.34
C VAL A 179 4.09 -5.85 10.64
N LEU A 180 3.12 -6.73 10.94
CA LEU A 180 3.18 -7.58 12.13
C LEU A 180 4.46 -8.44 12.15
N ARG A 181 4.79 -9.03 11.00
CA ARG A 181 6.03 -9.79 10.83
C ARG A 181 7.25 -8.96 11.19
N ARG A 182 7.40 -7.76 10.63
CA ARG A 182 8.57 -6.90 10.87
C ARG A 182 8.69 -6.44 12.32
N ILE A 183 7.57 -6.14 12.98
CA ILE A 183 7.58 -5.78 14.41
C ILE A 183 8.07 -6.97 15.25
N LEU A 184 7.60 -8.18 14.95
CA LEU A 184 8.05 -9.40 15.64
C LEU A 184 9.49 -9.77 15.28
N ASP A 185 9.98 -9.42 14.08
CA ASP A 185 11.39 -9.57 13.72
C ASP A 185 12.29 -8.68 14.61
N VAL A 186 11.85 -7.46 14.96
CA VAL A 186 12.55 -6.63 15.96
C VAL A 186 12.63 -7.35 17.31
N ALA A 187 11.52 -7.92 17.77
CA ALA A 187 11.51 -8.69 19.02
C ALA A 187 12.42 -9.93 19.00
N VAL A 188 12.62 -10.57 17.84
CA VAL A 188 13.59 -11.66 17.67
C VAL A 188 15.03 -11.14 17.74
N VAL A 189 15.32 -10.03 17.07
CA VAL A 189 16.67 -9.40 17.07
C VAL A 189 17.07 -8.98 18.48
N ASP A 190 16.13 -8.41 19.25
CA ASP A 190 16.33 -8.01 20.64
C ASP A 190 16.37 -9.22 21.62
N GLY A 191 16.14 -10.44 21.12
CA GLY A 191 16.16 -11.68 21.91
C GLY A 191 14.91 -11.91 22.77
N ALA A 192 13.87 -11.07 22.66
CA ALA A 192 12.63 -11.18 23.44
C ALA A 192 11.85 -12.47 23.14
N ILE A 193 11.92 -12.94 21.89
CA ILE A 193 11.34 -14.23 21.46
C ILE A 193 12.35 -15.01 20.61
N PRO A 194 12.34 -16.35 20.67
CA PRO A 194 13.33 -17.18 19.96
C PRO A 194 13.06 -17.27 18.46
N ALA A 195 11.82 -17.05 18.02
CA ALA A 195 11.42 -17.11 16.62
C ALA A 195 10.13 -16.32 16.41
N ASN A 196 9.97 -15.77 15.21
CA ASN A 196 8.77 -15.02 14.84
C ASN A 196 7.63 -15.99 14.46
N PRO A 197 6.49 -16.00 15.19
CA PRO A 197 5.38 -16.93 14.95
C PRO A 197 4.68 -16.72 13.60
N VAL A 198 4.82 -15.54 12.98
CA VAL A 198 4.20 -15.23 11.68
C VAL A 198 4.75 -16.12 10.56
N HIS A 199 6.03 -16.51 10.64
CA HIS A 199 6.64 -17.38 9.63
C HIS A 199 6.00 -18.78 9.60
N SER A 200 5.45 -19.26 10.72
CA SER A 200 4.76 -20.55 10.80
C SER A 200 3.34 -20.53 10.22
N VAL A 201 2.82 -19.35 9.87
CA VAL A 201 1.47 -19.16 9.32
C VAL A 201 1.56 -18.26 8.09
N PRO A 202 2.15 -18.74 6.97
CA PRO A 202 2.26 -17.93 5.77
C PRO A 202 0.87 -17.60 5.21
N LEU A 203 0.74 -16.41 4.64
CA LEU A 203 -0.35 -16.14 3.70
C LEU A 203 -0.20 -17.14 2.55
N GLY A 204 -1.21 -17.99 2.32
CA GLY A 204 -1.15 -18.99 1.24
C GLY A 204 -0.81 -18.33 -0.10
N ARG A 205 0.00 -19.00 -0.93
CA ARG A 205 0.40 -18.52 -2.26
C ARG A 205 -0.85 -18.21 -3.09
N THR A 206 -0.72 -17.30 -4.05
CA THR A 206 -1.79 -16.77 -4.94
C THR A 206 -2.48 -17.83 -5.81
N THR A 207 -2.17 -19.11 -5.65
CA THR A 207 -2.70 -20.20 -6.48
C THR A 207 -3.80 -20.95 -5.70
N ALA A 208 -5.01 -20.91 -6.24
CA ALA A 208 -6.24 -21.57 -5.78
C ALA A 208 -6.98 -20.85 -4.63
N THR A 209 -8.26 -20.51 -4.87
CA THR A 209 -9.21 -19.75 -4.02
C THR A 209 -9.23 -18.23 -4.18
N VAL A 210 -8.83 -17.71 -5.34
CA VAL A 210 -9.66 -16.65 -5.93
C VAL A 210 -10.91 -17.38 -6.38
N ASP A 211 -12.11 -16.91 -5.99
CA ASP A 211 -13.36 -17.46 -6.51
C ASP A 211 -13.19 -17.69 -8.01
N ALA A 212 -13.53 -18.88 -8.50
CA ALA A 212 -13.40 -19.22 -9.93
C ALA A 212 -14.13 -18.20 -10.83
N ASP A 213 -15.01 -17.39 -10.23
CA ASP A 213 -15.81 -16.35 -10.84
C ASP A 213 -15.25 -14.92 -10.71
N THR A 214 -14.11 -14.67 -10.03
CA THR A 214 -13.48 -13.33 -10.11
C THR A 214 -12.61 -13.29 -11.35
N PRO A 215 -13.01 -12.55 -12.42
CA PRO A 215 -12.20 -12.46 -13.62
C PRO A 215 -10.83 -11.89 -13.26
N GLU A 216 -9.78 -12.52 -13.77
CA GLU A 216 -8.44 -11.94 -13.72
C GLU A 216 -8.49 -10.53 -14.32
N PHE A 217 -7.79 -9.58 -13.70
CA PHE A 217 -7.76 -8.21 -14.22
C PHE A 217 -7.08 -8.22 -15.60
N GLU A 218 -7.89 -8.11 -16.64
CA GLU A 218 -7.44 -7.96 -18.01
C GLU A 218 -7.29 -6.46 -18.31
N PRO A 219 -6.06 -5.92 -18.46
CA PRO A 219 -5.88 -4.52 -18.80
C PRO A 219 -6.39 -4.28 -20.22
N ARG A 220 -7.38 -3.39 -20.35
CA ARG A 220 -7.94 -2.95 -21.64
C ARG A 220 -7.50 -1.52 -21.92
N PRO A 221 -6.30 -1.30 -22.50
CA PRO A 221 -5.85 0.05 -22.84
C PRO A 221 -6.75 0.66 -23.92
N LEU A 222 -6.91 1.98 -23.89
CA LEU A 222 -7.64 2.71 -24.92
C LEU A 222 -6.85 2.75 -26.23
N THR A 223 -7.55 2.68 -27.37
CA THR A 223 -6.94 2.96 -28.68
C THR A 223 -6.71 4.46 -28.86
N ALA A 224 -5.90 4.85 -29.85
CA ALA A 224 -5.66 6.26 -30.15
C ALA A 224 -6.96 7.02 -30.48
N GLU A 225 -7.87 6.39 -31.21
CA GLU A 225 -9.18 6.95 -31.55
C GLU A 225 -10.05 7.14 -30.31
N GLN A 226 -10.00 6.18 -29.37
CA GLN A 226 -10.72 6.27 -28.11
C GLN A 226 -10.15 7.36 -27.19
N VAL A 227 -8.82 7.52 -27.15
CA VAL A 227 -8.18 8.65 -26.46
C VAL A 227 -8.66 9.97 -27.06
N GLY A 228 -8.63 10.09 -28.39
CA GLY A 228 -9.16 11.26 -29.10
C GLY A 228 -10.62 11.55 -28.76
N ALA A 229 -11.50 10.55 -28.76
CA ALA A 229 -12.90 10.71 -28.41
C ALA A 229 -13.10 11.18 -26.95
N VAL A 230 -12.30 10.67 -26.02
CA VAL A 230 -12.35 11.06 -24.61
C VAL A 230 -11.90 12.51 -24.43
N THR A 231 -10.77 12.90 -25.01
CA THR A 231 -10.23 14.26 -24.84
C THR A 231 -11.08 15.29 -25.57
N ASP A 232 -11.63 14.92 -26.72
CA ASP A 232 -12.61 15.70 -27.46
C ASP A 232 -13.90 15.94 -26.64
N HIS A 233 -14.43 14.90 -25.99
CA HIS A 233 -15.58 15.03 -25.10
C HIS A 233 -15.29 15.98 -23.92
N ILE A 234 -14.11 15.85 -23.30
CA ILE A 234 -13.68 16.72 -22.19
C ILE A 234 -13.57 18.18 -22.67
N ALA A 235 -12.97 18.41 -23.84
CA ALA A 235 -12.76 19.75 -24.38
C ALA A 235 -14.08 20.40 -24.84
N ARG A 236 -14.80 19.73 -25.74
CA ARG A 236 -15.94 20.32 -26.47
C ARG A 236 -17.27 20.17 -25.75
N ILE A 237 -17.56 19.02 -25.15
CA ILE A 237 -18.87 18.76 -24.54
C ILE A 237 -18.89 19.20 -23.09
N GLN A 238 -17.85 18.86 -22.33
CA GLN A 238 -17.73 19.24 -20.93
C GLN A 238 -17.17 20.64 -20.75
N GLY A 239 -16.46 21.18 -21.77
CA GLY A 239 -15.97 22.55 -21.78
C GLY A 239 -14.65 22.76 -21.02
N TYR A 240 -13.78 21.75 -20.91
CA TYR A 240 -12.53 21.81 -20.15
C TYR A 240 -11.29 21.54 -21.02
N PRO A 241 -10.92 22.44 -21.96
CA PRO A 241 -9.84 22.20 -22.91
C PRO A 241 -8.47 21.96 -22.26
N ILE A 242 -8.15 22.64 -21.15
CA ILE A 242 -6.87 22.42 -20.42
C ILE A 242 -6.79 21.00 -19.86
N TYR A 243 -7.91 20.45 -19.37
CA TYR A 243 -7.94 19.08 -18.85
C TYR A 243 -7.90 18.04 -19.97
N ALA A 244 -8.51 18.34 -21.13
CA ALA A 244 -8.35 17.51 -22.32
C ALA A 244 -6.87 17.43 -22.72
N LEU A 245 -6.16 18.56 -22.77
CA LEU A 245 -4.72 18.59 -23.06
C LEU A 245 -3.92 17.80 -22.02
N ALA A 246 -4.22 17.94 -20.72
CA ALA A 246 -3.57 17.16 -19.67
C ALA A 246 -3.75 15.64 -19.84
N VAL A 247 -4.94 15.20 -20.25
CA VAL A 247 -5.24 13.79 -20.53
C VAL A 247 -4.50 13.32 -21.80
N THR A 248 -4.50 14.13 -22.87
CA THR A 248 -3.72 13.86 -24.09
C THR A 248 -2.23 13.72 -23.75
N THR A 249 -1.65 14.69 -23.03
CA THR A 249 -0.26 14.62 -22.58
C THR A 249 -0.01 13.35 -21.77
N SER A 250 -0.89 12.98 -20.84
CA SER A 250 -0.74 11.75 -20.06
C SER A 250 -0.75 10.49 -20.92
N ALA A 251 -1.62 10.42 -21.93
CA ALA A 251 -1.77 9.26 -22.80
C ALA A 251 -0.54 9.05 -23.71
N TYR A 252 0.03 10.13 -24.25
CA TYR A 252 1.12 10.07 -25.22
C TYR A 252 2.53 10.20 -24.61
N SER A 253 2.65 10.57 -23.34
CA SER A 253 3.97 10.63 -22.64
C SER A 253 4.21 9.48 -21.66
N GLY A 254 3.18 8.71 -21.31
CA GLY A 254 3.29 7.61 -20.33
C GLY A 254 3.71 8.07 -18.92
N LEU A 255 3.47 9.34 -18.58
CA LEU A 255 3.75 9.87 -17.25
C LEU A 255 2.84 9.24 -16.20
N ARG A 256 3.39 8.98 -15.02
CA ARG A 256 2.56 8.60 -13.86
C ARG A 256 1.72 9.80 -13.43
N ALA A 257 0.55 9.56 -12.85
CA ALA A 257 -0.33 10.64 -12.35
C ALA A 257 0.41 11.68 -11.47
N GLY A 258 1.25 11.22 -10.54
CA GLY A 258 2.03 12.14 -9.70
C GLY A 258 3.15 12.89 -10.45
N GLU A 259 3.67 12.32 -11.54
CA GLU A 259 4.66 12.97 -12.43
C GLU A 259 3.96 14.05 -13.28
N LEU A 260 2.79 13.75 -13.85
CA LEU A 260 1.97 14.72 -14.59
C LEU A 260 1.59 15.93 -13.73
N ALA A 261 1.08 15.70 -12.52
CA ALA A 261 0.78 16.77 -11.56
C ALA A 261 2.03 17.50 -11.06
N GLY A 262 3.21 16.91 -11.23
CA GLY A 262 4.48 17.48 -10.82
C GLY A 262 5.13 18.38 -11.87
N LEU A 263 4.66 18.39 -13.12
CA LEU A 263 5.22 19.23 -14.17
C LEU A 263 4.97 20.71 -13.87
N ASP A 264 6.00 21.51 -14.04
CA ASP A 264 5.95 22.96 -14.08
C ASP A 264 6.23 23.45 -15.50
N VAL A 265 5.89 24.71 -15.78
CA VAL A 265 6.14 25.37 -17.08
C VAL A 265 7.59 25.17 -17.53
N GLY A 266 8.56 25.34 -16.62
CA GLY A 266 9.99 25.22 -16.91
C GLY A 266 10.50 23.80 -17.20
N ASP A 267 9.67 22.76 -17.05
CA ASP A 267 10.06 21.39 -17.43
C ASP A 267 9.75 21.05 -18.89
N VAL A 268 9.06 21.93 -19.62
CA VAL A 268 8.65 21.69 -21.00
C VAL A 268 9.72 22.24 -21.93
N GLY A 269 10.39 21.35 -22.67
CA GLY A 269 11.34 21.72 -23.72
C GLY A 269 10.67 21.64 -25.08
N LEU A 270 10.35 22.80 -25.66
CA LEU A 270 9.69 22.91 -26.97
C LEU A 270 10.65 23.55 -27.98
N PRO A 271 10.95 22.90 -29.12
CA PRO A 271 11.64 23.57 -30.22
C PRO A 271 10.80 24.70 -30.80
N GLU A 272 11.43 25.70 -31.41
CA GLU A 272 10.71 26.80 -32.09
C GLU A 272 10.03 26.34 -33.39
N VAL A 273 10.62 25.35 -34.06
CA VAL A 273 10.13 24.83 -35.34
C VAL A 273 8.90 23.94 -35.10
N GLU A 274 7.77 24.31 -35.70
CA GLU A 274 6.52 23.55 -35.67
C GLU A 274 6.73 22.11 -36.20
N GLY A 275 6.06 21.14 -35.59
CA GLY A 275 6.19 19.71 -35.91
C GLY A 275 7.46 19.04 -35.39
N SER A 276 8.37 19.79 -34.74
CA SER A 276 9.57 19.21 -34.12
C SER A 276 9.26 18.59 -32.76
N ASN A 277 9.83 17.41 -32.51
CA ASN A 277 9.64 16.69 -31.24
C ASN A 277 10.09 17.54 -30.04
N GLY A 278 9.25 17.58 -29.01
CA GLY A 278 9.54 18.24 -27.75
C GLY A 278 10.02 17.27 -26.67
N SER A 279 10.10 17.77 -25.45
CA SER A 279 10.45 16.96 -24.28
C SER A 279 9.82 17.45 -22.98
N LEU A 280 9.58 16.52 -22.06
CA LEU A 280 9.09 16.77 -20.70
C LEU A 280 10.09 16.28 -19.66
N ARG A 281 10.55 17.18 -18.79
CA ARG A 281 11.54 16.86 -17.77
C ARG A 281 10.88 16.41 -16.46
N VAL A 282 10.98 15.11 -16.15
CA VAL A 282 10.41 14.55 -14.93
C VAL A 282 11.40 14.68 -13.78
N THR A 283 11.27 15.75 -12.99
CA THR A 283 12.17 16.04 -11.86
C THR A 283 11.51 15.86 -10.49
N ARG A 284 10.19 16.07 -10.43
CA ARG A 284 9.38 16.06 -9.20
C ARG A 284 8.06 15.32 -9.41
N THR A 285 7.39 15.00 -8.31
CA THR A 285 6.04 14.45 -8.30
C THR A 285 5.18 15.20 -7.30
N ARG A 286 3.93 15.52 -7.63
CA ARG A 286 2.96 16.10 -6.69
C ARG A 286 1.78 15.16 -6.52
N ARG A 287 1.26 15.08 -5.29
CA ARG A 287 0.09 14.26 -4.97
C ARG A 287 -0.86 15.05 -4.10
N ALA A 288 -2.15 14.97 -4.41
CA ALA A 288 -3.20 15.52 -3.54
C ALA A 288 -3.22 14.79 -2.18
N VAL A 289 -3.19 15.58 -1.11
CA VAL A 289 -3.32 15.14 0.29
C VAL A 289 -4.38 16.00 0.97
N ARG A 290 -4.81 15.62 2.18
CA ARG A 290 -5.73 16.46 2.94
C ARG A 290 -5.08 17.83 3.20
N GLY A 291 -5.70 18.89 2.68
CA GLY A 291 -5.23 20.26 2.85
C GLY A 291 -4.29 20.79 1.75
N GLY A 292 -4.09 20.06 0.64
CA GLY A 292 -3.34 20.59 -0.50
C GLY A 292 -2.56 19.52 -1.27
N PHE A 293 -1.30 19.80 -1.58
CA PHE A 293 -0.41 18.91 -2.32
C PHE A 293 0.88 18.64 -1.58
N GLU A 294 1.30 17.38 -1.58
CA GLU A 294 2.63 16.96 -1.11
C GLU A 294 3.55 16.83 -2.33
N THR A 295 4.63 17.61 -2.32
CA THR A 295 5.70 17.53 -3.33
C THR A 295 6.74 16.52 -2.88
N GLY A 296 7.13 15.62 -3.77
CA GLY A 296 8.15 14.62 -3.53
C GLY A 296 9.06 14.42 -4.73
N THR A 297 10.12 13.64 -4.52
CA THR A 297 11.01 13.21 -5.59
C THR A 297 10.56 11.87 -6.17
N PRO A 298 10.84 11.60 -7.46
CA PRO A 298 10.71 10.28 -8.04
C PRO A 298 11.39 9.20 -7.17
N LYS A 299 10.95 7.94 -7.28
CA LYS A 299 11.36 6.86 -6.37
C LYS A 299 12.88 6.63 -6.33
N SER A 300 13.59 6.91 -7.42
CA SER A 300 15.04 6.74 -7.53
C SER A 300 15.68 7.85 -8.39
N LYS A 301 17.02 8.02 -8.29
CA LYS A 301 17.78 8.92 -9.18
C LYS A 301 17.56 8.58 -10.66
N ARG A 302 17.53 7.29 -11.02
CA ARG A 302 17.21 6.79 -12.37
C ARG A 302 15.79 7.14 -12.84
N SER A 303 14.88 7.47 -11.93
CA SER A 303 13.51 7.88 -12.28
C SER A 303 13.42 9.35 -12.72
N ARG A 304 14.46 10.17 -12.48
CA ARG A 304 14.58 11.49 -13.10
C ARG A 304 14.99 11.30 -14.55
N ARG A 305 14.10 11.66 -15.47
CA ARG A 305 14.26 11.39 -16.90
C ARG A 305 13.66 12.52 -17.72
N THR A 306 14.13 12.64 -18.95
CA THR A 306 13.48 13.45 -19.97
C THR A 306 12.66 12.51 -20.85
N VAL A 307 11.38 12.79 -21.00
CA VAL A 307 10.45 12.02 -21.84
C VAL A 307 10.30 12.77 -23.16
N PRO A 308 10.64 12.16 -24.31
CA PRO A 308 10.35 12.77 -25.61
C PRO A 308 8.84 12.82 -25.84
N ILE A 309 8.36 13.86 -26.51
CA ILE A 309 6.97 13.99 -26.96
C ILE A 309 6.95 14.29 -28.46
N ASP A 310 5.93 13.79 -29.14
CA ASP A 310 5.75 13.99 -30.58
C ASP A 310 5.54 15.47 -30.91
N GLY A 311 5.94 15.87 -32.13
CA GLY A 311 5.87 17.25 -32.59
C GLY A 311 4.48 17.89 -32.47
N TRP A 312 3.42 17.17 -32.84
CA TRP A 312 2.05 17.70 -32.76
C TRP A 312 1.63 18.02 -31.30
N LEU A 313 2.07 17.22 -30.32
CA LEU A 313 1.80 17.48 -28.91
C LEU A 313 2.66 18.62 -28.38
N ALA A 314 3.89 18.73 -28.87
CA ALA A 314 4.76 19.88 -28.58
C ALA A 314 4.14 21.17 -29.11
N ASP A 315 3.51 21.15 -30.28
CA ASP A 315 2.82 22.30 -30.86
C ASP A 315 1.57 22.70 -30.07
N ASP A 316 0.76 21.73 -29.63
CA ASP A 316 -0.39 21.99 -28.76
C ASP A 316 0.03 22.56 -27.39
N LEU A 317 1.11 22.04 -26.80
CA LEU A 317 1.68 22.60 -25.56
C LEU A 317 2.23 24.00 -25.77
N ARG A 318 2.85 24.29 -26.92
CA ARG A 318 3.34 25.63 -27.26
C ARG A 318 2.18 26.62 -27.33
N ARG A 319 1.12 26.28 -28.07
CA ARG A 319 -0.08 27.10 -28.16
C ARG A 319 -0.68 27.37 -26.78
N TYR A 320 -0.81 26.33 -25.97
CA TYR A 320 -1.30 26.45 -24.60
C TYR A 320 -0.45 27.40 -23.74
N LEU A 321 0.88 27.27 -23.78
CA LEU A 321 1.79 28.10 -22.98
C LEU A 321 1.77 29.58 -23.41
N TYR A 322 1.63 29.85 -24.71
CA TYR A 322 1.68 31.22 -25.26
C TYR A 322 0.32 31.93 -25.20
N GLU A 323 -0.78 31.22 -25.41
CA GLU A 323 -2.10 31.83 -25.58
C GLU A 323 -3.02 31.71 -24.35
N VAL A 324 -2.80 30.71 -23.49
CA VAL A 324 -3.74 30.35 -22.41
C VAL A 324 -3.10 30.42 -21.03
N HIS A 325 -1.88 29.93 -20.88
CA HIS A 325 -1.21 29.85 -19.59
C HIS A 325 -0.65 31.23 -19.19
N PRO A 326 -1.13 31.88 -18.12
CA PRO A 326 -0.74 33.24 -17.77
C PRO A 326 0.77 33.39 -17.49
N PHE A 327 1.40 32.34 -16.94
CA PHE A 327 2.83 32.32 -16.62
C PHE A 327 3.68 31.53 -17.64
N GLY A 328 3.11 31.20 -18.81
CA GLY A 328 3.68 30.20 -19.73
C GLY A 328 4.64 30.76 -20.78
N ASN A 329 4.41 32.00 -21.21
CA ASN A 329 5.19 32.66 -22.27
C ASN A 329 6.50 33.25 -21.71
N PRO A 330 7.70 32.78 -22.12
CA PRO A 330 8.99 33.31 -21.66
C PRO A 330 9.22 34.79 -21.95
N ASP A 331 8.54 35.35 -22.96
CA ASP A 331 8.65 36.76 -23.34
C ASP A 331 7.72 37.67 -22.52
N SER A 332 6.84 37.09 -21.69
CA SER A 332 5.92 37.83 -20.82
C SER A 332 6.61 38.24 -19.52
N ALA A 333 6.26 39.43 -19.00
CA ALA A 333 6.68 39.88 -17.67
C ALA A 333 6.18 38.97 -16.53
N ASP A 334 5.06 38.27 -16.77
CA ASP A 334 4.46 37.33 -15.82
C ASP A 334 5.02 35.91 -15.95
N TYR A 335 6.07 35.66 -16.73
CA TYR A 335 6.64 34.31 -16.86
C TYR A 335 7.12 33.76 -15.51
N ASP A 336 6.66 32.55 -15.16
CA ASP A 336 7.16 31.81 -13.99
C ASP A 336 7.38 30.32 -14.33
N PRO A 337 8.65 29.88 -14.45
CA PRO A 337 8.96 28.48 -14.76
C PRO A 337 8.61 27.50 -13.64
N ASN A 338 8.32 27.97 -12.42
CA ASN A 338 8.00 27.13 -11.26
C ASN A 338 6.49 26.93 -11.05
N THR A 339 5.66 27.55 -11.90
CA THR A 339 4.22 27.39 -11.85
C THR A 339 3.80 26.03 -12.45
N PRO A 340 2.84 25.31 -11.84
CA PRO A 340 2.29 24.07 -12.38
C PRO A 340 1.87 24.18 -13.84
N LEU A 341 2.35 23.25 -14.69
CA LEU A 341 2.01 23.22 -16.12
C LEU A 341 0.51 23.06 -16.33
N PHE A 342 -0.11 22.16 -15.58
CA PHE A 342 -1.56 21.95 -15.59
C PHE A 342 -2.14 22.36 -14.25
N PRO A 343 -3.02 23.38 -14.20
CA PRO A 343 -3.60 23.89 -12.97
C PRO A 343 -4.77 23.03 -12.46
N GLY A 344 -5.05 23.12 -11.17
CA GLY A 344 -6.31 22.68 -10.58
C GLY A 344 -7.43 23.70 -10.80
N ARG A 345 -8.65 23.37 -10.37
CA ARG A 345 -9.80 24.29 -10.37
C ARG A 345 -10.39 24.47 -8.98
N TYR A 346 -11.11 25.58 -8.80
CA TYR A 346 -11.92 25.80 -7.60
C TYR A 346 -13.02 24.74 -7.51
N ALA A 347 -13.17 24.13 -6.35
CA ALA A 347 -14.20 23.13 -6.09
C ALA A 347 -15.58 23.79 -5.88
N MET A 348 -16.64 22.98 -5.92
CA MET A 348 -17.95 23.43 -5.45
C MET A 348 -17.89 23.78 -3.97
N GLY A 349 -18.40 24.96 -3.61
CA GLY A 349 -18.44 25.44 -2.23
C GLY A 349 -17.10 25.89 -1.66
N GLU A 350 -16.03 25.91 -2.46
CA GLU A 350 -14.77 26.57 -2.08
C GLU A 350 -14.96 28.09 -2.15
N THR A 351 -14.37 28.81 -1.20
CA THR A 351 -14.34 30.29 -1.22
C THR A 351 -13.58 30.75 -2.45
N LEU A 352 -14.24 31.58 -3.27
CA LEU A 352 -13.64 32.16 -4.48
C LEU A 352 -12.99 33.52 -4.17
N PRO A 353 -12.00 33.94 -4.97
CA PRO A 353 -11.50 35.32 -4.94
C PRO A 353 -12.62 36.35 -5.15
N ASP A 354 -12.43 37.55 -4.60
CA ASP A 354 -13.39 38.65 -4.71
C ASP A 354 -13.73 38.94 -6.17
N GLY A 355 -15.03 39.07 -6.46
CA GLY A 355 -15.55 39.33 -7.81
C GLY A 355 -15.77 38.08 -8.69
N LEU A 356 -15.34 36.88 -8.25
CA LEU A 356 -15.61 35.63 -8.97
C LEU A 356 -16.83 34.90 -8.40
N THR A 357 -17.69 34.41 -9.30
CA THR A 357 -18.83 33.54 -8.95
C THR A 357 -18.64 32.15 -9.55
N GLN A 358 -19.29 31.13 -8.97
CA GLN A 358 -19.20 29.76 -9.47
C GLN A 358 -19.69 29.65 -10.92
N ASP A 359 -20.75 30.37 -11.29
CA ASP A 359 -21.29 30.33 -12.65
C ASP A 359 -20.35 30.99 -13.67
N ALA A 360 -19.69 32.10 -13.27
CA ALA A 360 -18.72 32.78 -14.14
C ALA A 360 -17.53 31.88 -14.46
N ILE A 361 -17.01 31.16 -13.46
CA ILE A 361 -15.85 30.28 -13.64
C ILE A 361 -16.21 28.92 -14.25
N ARG A 362 -17.47 28.55 -14.40
CA ARG A 362 -17.85 27.25 -14.98
C ARG A 362 -18.02 27.32 -16.48
N PRO A 363 -17.89 26.18 -17.18
CA PRO A 363 -18.34 26.10 -18.56
C PRO A 363 -19.86 26.28 -18.62
N GLU A 364 -20.32 26.97 -19.64
CA GLU A 364 -21.75 27.13 -19.93
C GLU A 364 -22.17 26.03 -20.90
N ARG A 365 -23.08 25.16 -20.45
CA ARG A 365 -23.47 23.97 -21.21
C ARG A 365 -24.96 23.99 -21.49
N ALA A 366 -25.33 23.54 -22.67
CA ALA A 366 -26.74 23.33 -23.01
C ALA A 366 -27.37 22.32 -22.03
N THR A 367 -28.62 22.58 -21.65
CA THR A 367 -29.39 21.69 -20.79
C THR A 367 -30.61 21.18 -21.54
N VAL A 368 -30.87 19.88 -21.42
CA VAL A 368 -32.06 19.21 -21.92
C VAL A 368 -32.98 18.89 -20.76
N VAL A 369 -34.29 18.97 -21.00
CA VAL A 369 -35.31 18.54 -20.04
C VAL A 369 -35.86 17.22 -20.54
N ASP A 370 -35.93 16.23 -19.65
CA ASP A 370 -36.55 14.94 -19.97
C ASP A 370 -38.04 15.16 -20.35
N PRO A 371 -38.44 14.85 -21.59
CA PRO A 371 -39.82 15.05 -22.05
C PRO A 371 -40.84 14.15 -21.35
N GLU A 372 -40.40 13.05 -20.74
CA GLU A 372 -41.23 12.12 -19.97
C GLU A 372 -41.56 12.66 -18.58
N ILE A 373 -40.68 13.50 -18.02
CA ILE A 373 -40.88 14.10 -16.69
C ILE A 373 -41.61 15.44 -16.82
N ARG A 374 -42.94 15.37 -16.70
CA ARG A 374 -43.83 16.54 -16.78
C ARG A 374 -44.35 16.97 -15.43
N ARG A 375 -44.60 18.27 -15.30
CA ARG A 375 -45.37 18.83 -14.18
C ARG A 375 -46.83 18.39 -14.27
N LYS A 376 -47.56 18.49 -13.16
CA LYS A 376 -49.00 18.16 -13.09
C LYS A 376 -49.86 18.91 -14.12
N ASN A 377 -49.39 20.03 -14.65
CA ASN A 377 -50.05 20.83 -15.69
C ASN A 377 -49.62 20.48 -17.13
N GLY A 378 -48.88 19.39 -17.33
CA GLY A 378 -48.45 18.92 -18.66
C GLY A 378 -47.24 19.65 -19.26
N ALA A 379 -46.71 20.68 -18.59
CA ALA A 379 -45.49 21.37 -19.01
C ALA A 379 -44.22 20.58 -18.62
N ALA A 380 -43.15 20.72 -19.41
CA ALA A 380 -41.85 20.12 -19.11
C ALA A 380 -41.31 20.63 -17.76
N ASP A 381 -40.83 19.73 -16.89
CA ASP A 381 -40.30 20.13 -15.59
C ASP A 381 -38.83 20.56 -15.68
N ARG A 382 -38.59 21.85 -15.90
CA ARG A 382 -37.24 22.45 -15.94
C ARG A 382 -36.40 22.22 -14.68
N ARG A 383 -36.99 21.80 -13.56
CA ARG A 383 -36.24 21.41 -12.35
C ARG A 383 -35.44 20.12 -12.52
N ASN A 384 -35.79 19.32 -13.52
CA ASN A 384 -35.10 18.08 -13.89
C ASN A 384 -34.21 18.27 -15.12
N ALA A 385 -33.87 19.52 -15.47
CA ALA A 385 -32.96 19.79 -16.56
C ALA A 385 -31.58 19.19 -16.23
N THR A 386 -31.04 18.39 -17.15
CA THR A 386 -29.68 17.86 -17.08
C THR A 386 -28.86 18.43 -18.21
N TYR A 387 -27.54 18.44 -18.07
CA TYR A 387 -26.69 18.84 -19.18
C TYR A 387 -26.85 17.91 -20.37
N ASP A 388 -26.94 18.50 -21.56
CA ASP A 388 -26.93 17.76 -22.81
C ASP A 388 -25.55 17.06 -22.96
N PRO A 389 -25.53 15.72 -23.11
CA PRO A 389 -24.29 14.97 -23.22
C PRO A 389 -23.71 14.95 -24.65
N THR A 390 -24.42 15.47 -25.65
CA THR A 390 -23.97 15.51 -27.05
C THR A 390 -23.81 16.93 -27.59
N ALA A 391 -24.49 17.92 -26.99
CA ALA A 391 -24.31 19.31 -27.38
C ALA A 391 -22.91 19.83 -27.04
N THR A 392 -22.32 20.55 -27.98
CA THR A 392 -21.09 21.30 -27.73
C THR A 392 -21.36 22.37 -26.67
N CYS A 393 -20.42 22.52 -25.75
CA CYS A 393 -20.41 23.54 -24.72
C CYS A 393 -20.59 24.93 -25.34
N ILE A 394 -21.51 25.72 -24.80
CA ILE A 394 -21.82 27.07 -25.28
C ILE A 394 -20.62 27.98 -25.05
N ARG A 395 -19.99 27.86 -23.88
CA ARG A 395 -18.79 28.60 -23.51
C ARG A 395 -17.85 27.69 -22.70
N PRO A 396 -16.61 27.46 -23.13
CA PRO A 396 -15.65 26.69 -22.35
C PRO A 396 -15.35 27.37 -21.01
N ALA A 397 -14.88 26.58 -20.05
CA ALA A 397 -14.40 27.03 -18.77
C ALA A 397 -13.32 28.11 -18.95
N PRO A 398 -13.52 29.33 -18.41
CA PRO A 398 -12.58 30.42 -18.61
C PRO A 398 -11.36 30.26 -17.70
N SER A 399 -10.26 30.94 -18.05
CA SER A 399 -8.94 30.79 -17.42
C SER A 399 -8.92 31.26 -15.96
N GLU A 400 -9.76 32.23 -15.60
CA GLU A 400 -9.91 32.77 -14.22
C GLU A 400 -10.47 31.71 -13.26
N GLY A 401 -11.12 30.68 -13.78
CA GLY A 401 -11.63 29.56 -13.00
C GLY A 401 -10.59 28.52 -12.61
N TYR A 402 -9.32 28.73 -12.98
CA TYR A 402 -8.22 27.83 -12.67
C TYR A 402 -7.34 28.40 -11.54
N LYS A 403 -6.85 27.50 -10.68
CA LYS A 403 -5.91 27.80 -9.61
C LYS A 403 -4.49 27.57 -10.13
N TRP A 404 -3.92 28.56 -10.80
CA TRP A 404 -2.62 28.43 -11.48
C TRP A 404 -1.46 28.05 -10.53
N SER A 405 -1.52 28.46 -9.27
CA SER A 405 -0.55 28.07 -8.24
C SER A 405 -0.74 26.64 -7.67
N VAL A 406 -1.83 25.96 -8.04
CA VAL A 406 -2.18 24.63 -7.54
C VAL A 406 -2.14 23.65 -8.71
N PRO A 407 -1.38 22.55 -8.62
CA PRO A 407 -1.33 21.57 -9.71
C PRO A 407 -2.68 20.85 -9.87
N ILE A 408 -2.86 20.29 -11.07
CA ILE A 408 -3.97 19.42 -11.37
C ILE A 408 -4.00 18.20 -10.43
N ASN A 409 -5.20 17.71 -10.12
CA ASN A 409 -5.40 16.45 -9.40
C ASN A 409 -5.90 15.37 -10.38
N PRO A 410 -5.02 14.51 -10.93
CA PRO A 410 -5.43 13.51 -11.91
C PRO A 410 -6.45 12.49 -11.39
N GLY A 411 -6.47 12.23 -10.07
CA GLY A 411 -7.48 11.36 -9.47
C GLY A 411 -8.88 11.93 -9.61
N ASN A 412 -9.04 13.22 -9.31
CA ASN A 412 -10.31 13.93 -9.55
C ASN A 412 -10.69 13.94 -11.03
N ILE A 413 -9.71 14.04 -11.94
CA ILE A 413 -10.04 14.01 -13.37
C ILE A 413 -10.65 12.66 -13.74
N ALA A 414 -9.99 11.58 -13.33
CA ALA A 414 -10.44 10.22 -13.61
C ALA A 414 -11.86 9.99 -13.06
N ASP A 415 -12.11 10.40 -11.82
CA ASP A 415 -13.41 10.23 -11.18
C ASP A 415 -14.50 11.09 -11.83
N HIS A 416 -14.23 12.35 -12.21
CA HIS A 416 -15.28 13.26 -12.68
C HIS A 416 -15.52 13.24 -14.19
N TYR A 417 -14.49 12.95 -14.98
CA TYR A 417 -14.55 13.10 -16.44
C TYR A 417 -14.40 11.77 -17.19
N LEU A 418 -13.83 10.72 -16.57
CA LEU A 418 -13.69 9.40 -17.20
C LEU A 418 -14.69 8.35 -16.67
N SER A 419 -15.25 8.55 -15.47
CA SER A 419 -16.11 7.54 -14.81
C SER A 419 -17.62 7.73 -15.07
N GLN A 420 -18.03 8.82 -15.71
CA GLN A 420 -19.44 9.07 -16.01
C GLN A 420 -20.00 8.00 -16.98
N PRO A 421 -21.29 7.62 -16.87
CA PRO A 421 -21.91 6.55 -17.68
C PRO A 421 -21.67 6.69 -19.19
N TYR A 422 -21.51 7.93 -19.67
CA TYR A 422 -21.28 8.24 -21.08
C TYR A 422 -19.91 7.79 -21.63
N ALA A 423 -18.84 7.86 -20.83
CA ALA A 423 -17.52 7.38 -21.24
C ALA A 423 -17.52 5.86 -21.47
N ARG A 424 -18.34 5.11 -20.71
CA ARG A 424 -18.54 3.66 -20.94
C ARG A 424 -19.41 3.35 -22.16
N SER A 425 -20.29 4.27 -22.54
CA SER A 425 -21.16 4.13 -23.73
C SER A 425 -20.41 4.45 -25.03
N ALA A 426 -19.53 5.45 -25.03
CA ALA A 426 -18.71 5.83 -26.19
C ALA A 426 -17.73 4.72 -26.61
N CYS A 427 -17.35 3.82 -25.68
CA CYS A 427 -16.49 2.66 -25.96
C CYS A 427 -17.25 1.43 -26.50
N ARG A 428 -18.57 1.51 -26.74
CA ARG A 428 -19.33 0.45 -27.41
C ARG A 428 -19.61 0.86 -28.86
N THR A 429 -18.84 0.31 -29.79
CA THR A 429 -19.18 0.34 -31.22
C THR A 429 -20.55 -0.34 -31.40
N PRO A 430 -21.49 0.21 -32.20
CA PRO A 430 -22.71 -0.51 -32.53
C PRO A 430 -22.33 -1.68 -33.43
N ALA A 431 -22.52 -2.91 -32.95
CA ALA A 431 -22.47 -4.09 -33.79
C ALA A 431 -23.60 -3.97 -34.82
N GLY A 432 -23.24 -3.61 -36.05
CA GLY A 432 -24.13 -3.64 -37.19
C GLY A 432 -24.69 -5.06 -37.34
N THR A 433 -26.00 -5.19 -37.17
CA THR A 433 -26.71 -6.43 -37.44
C THR A 433 -26.85 -6.56 -38.95
N THR A 434 -25.88 -7.19 -39.61
CA THR A 434 -26.07 -7.68 -40.98
C THR A 434 -26.76 -9.04 -40.89
N SER A 435 -28.08 -9.03 -41.02
CA SER A 435 -28.87 -10.24 -41.23
C SER A 435 -28.59 -10.77 -42.64
N VAL A 436 -27.78 -11.83 -42.75
CA VAL A 436 -27.69 -12.64 -43.96
C VAL A 436 -28.64 -13.83 -43.79
N THR A 437 -29.77 -13.76 -44.49
CA THR A 437 -30.71 -14.86 -44.65
C THR A 437 -30.12 -15.86 -45.65
N PRO A 438 -30.05 -17.17 -45.35
CA PRO A 438 -29.59 -18.16 -46.33
C PRO A 438 -30.76 -18.53 -47.25
N SER A 439 -30.64 -18.20 -48.54
CA SER A 439 -31.43 -18.82 -49.60
C SER A 439 -30.69 -20.06 -50.11
N ARG A 440 -31.49 -21.11 -50.37
CA ARG A 440 -31.15 -22.48 -50.79
C ARG A 440 -30.00 -22.64 -51.77
#